data_AF-W6KEG8-F1
#
_entry.id   AF-W6KEG8-F1
#
_cell.length_a   1.000
_cell.length_b   1.000
_cell.length_c   1.000
_cell.angle_alpha   90.00
_cell.angle_beta   90.00
_cell.angle_gamma   90.00
#
_symmetry.space_group_name_H-M   'P 1'
#
loop_
_entity.id
_entity.type
_entity.pdbx_description
1 polymer ?
#
loop_
_entity_poly.entity_id
_entity_poly.type
_entity_poly.pdbx_seq_one_letter_code
_entity_poly.pdbx_strand_id
1 'polypeptide(L)'
;MLAQKVFTEARPETKRQFLAWAADVPYLVTFEPAAFGIFDLFLFIRADDDFTNTLADTRRIFTADPADVDQLGPEKFIEGILNNAVNQVLAEAA
;
A
#
# COMPACT_ATOMS: atom_id res chain seq x y z
N MET A 1 0.10 34.67 -6.68
CA MET A 1 0.27 33.26 -6.34
C MET A 1 1.70 33.07 -5.87
N LEU A 2 1.92 32.69 -4.61
CA LEU A 2 3.24 32.30 -4.13
C LEU A 2 3.52 30.89 -4.65
N ALA A 3 4.44 30.76 -5.59
CA ALA A 3 4.96 29.46 -6.00
C ALA A 3 5.77 28.90 -4.82
N GLN A 4 5.15 28.03 -4.04
CA GLN A 4 5.81 27.28 -2.99
C GLN A 4 6.77 26.31 -3.70
N LYS A 5 8.08 26.58 -3.61
CA LYS A 5 9.09 25.66 -4.12
C LYS A 5 8.95 24.36 -3.34
N VAL A 6 8.43 23.31 -3.97
CA VAL A 6 8.46 21.96 -3.42
C VAL A 6 9.90 21.49 -3.59
N PHE A 7 10.68 21.56 -2.50
CA PHE A 7 12.00 20.96 -2.47
C PHE A 7 11.81 19.47 -2.24
N THR A 8 11.95 18.71 -3.30
CA THR A 8 11.80 17.26 -3.26
C THR A 8 13.17 16.63 -3.14
N GLU A 9 13.56 16.24 -1.93
CA GLU A 9 14.74 15.42 -1.72
C GLU A 9 14.45 13.97 -2.14
N ALA A 10 15.46 13.27 -2.65
CA ALA A 10 15.31 11.85 -2.98
C ALA A 10 15.15 11.05 -1.68
N ARG A 11 14.01 10.36 -1.52
CA ARG A 11 13.80 9.51 -0.35
C ARG A 11 14.77 8.32 -0.38
N PRO A 12 15.40 7.96 0.75
CA PRO A 12 16.40 6.90 0.82
C PRO A 12 15.79 5.49 0.81
N GLU A 13 14.46 5.38 0.90
CA GLU A 13 13.78 4.09 0.89
C GLU A 13 13.92 3.39 -0.45
N THR A 14 14.11 2.07 -0.40
CA THR A 14 14.22 1.24 -1.59
C THR A 14 12.88 0.59 -1.90
N LYS A 15 12.60 0.46 -3.20
CA LYS A 15 11.51 -0.39 -3.70
C LYS A 15 11.69 -1.79 -3.12
N ARG A 16 10.62 -2.35 -2.54
CA ARG A 16 10.64 -3.67 -1.90
C ARG A 16 9.29 -4.37 -1.97
N GLN A 17 9.32 -5.68 -1.73
CA GLN A 17 8.13 -6.51 -1.66
C GLN A 17 8.03 -7.16 -0.28
N PHE A 18 6.81 -7.28 0.24
CA PHE A 18 6.53 -7.92 1.51
C PHE A 18 5.12 -8.51 1.51
N LEU A 19 4.83 -9.36 2.49
CA LEU A 19 3.50 -9.94 2.70
C LEU A 19 2.73 -9.12 3.72
N ALA A 20 1.46 -8.88 3.43
CA ALA A 20 0.50 -8.27 4.35
C ALA A 20 -0.79 -9.11 4.39
N TRP A 21 -1.56 -8.98 5.46
CA TRP A 21 -2.75 -9.83 5.68
C TRP A 21 -3.99 -8.97 5.88
N ALA A 22 -5.13 -9.42 5.34
CA ALA A 22 -6.44 -8.85 5.61
C ALA A 22 -7.46 -9.98 5.80
N ALA A 23 -8.05 -10.09 6.99
CA ALA A 23 -9.02 -11.16 7.33
C ALA A 23 -8.53 -12.57 6.93
N ASP A 24 -7.32 -12.94 7.37
CA ASP A 24 -6.66 -14.21 7.06
C ASP A 24 -6.33 -14.46 5.57
N VAL A 25 -6.57 -13.46 4.71
CA VAL A 25 -6.16 -13.50 3.30
C VAL A 25 -4.78 -12.85 3.14
N PRO A 26 -3.76 -13.57 2.63
CA PRO A 26 -2.45 -13.00 2.41
C PRO A 26 -2.40 -12.22 1.09
N TYR A 27 -1.66 -11.11 1.09
CA TYR A 27 -1.41 -10.25 -0.06
C TYR A 27 0.10 -10.06 -0.24
N LEU A 28 0.58 -10.20 -1.48
CA LEU A 28 1.88 -9.71 -1.89
C LEU A 28 1.78 -8.22 -2.19
N VAL A 29 2.53 -7.43 -1.44
CA VAL A 29 2.58 -5.97 -1.56
C VAL A 29 3.90 -5.56 -2.18
N THR A 30 3.84 -4.81 -3.27
CA THR A 30 5.02 -4.10 -3.81
C THR A 30 4.92 -2.64 -3.39
N PHE A 31 5.92 -2.19 -2.64
CA PHE A 31 6.08 -0.80 -2.27
C PHE A 31 7.08 -0.12 -3.22
N GLU A 32 6.65 0.96 -3.85
CA GLU A 32 7.49 1.83 -4.65
C GLU A 32 7.48 3.24 -4.03
N PRO A 33 8.58 3.65 -3.37
CA PRO A 33 8.68 4.99 -2.82
C PRO A 33 8.67 6.01 -3.96
N ALA A 34 7.94 7.11 -3.77
CA ALA A 34 7.87 8.16 -4.78
C ALA A 34 9.26 8.76 -5.06
N ALA A 35 9.67 8.76 -6.33
CA ALA A 35 10.75 9.65 -6.74
C ALA A 35 10.30 11.10 -6.48
N PHE A 36 11.08 11.85 -5.72
CA PHE A 36 10.78 13.23 -5.36
C PHE A 36 9.56 13.39 -4.41
N GLY A 37 9.20 12.37 -3.63
CA GLY A 37 8.28 12.53 -2.49
C GLY A 37 6.87 13.02 -2.83
N ILE A 38 6.34 12.68 -4.02
CA ILE A 38 5.02 13.14 -4.48
C ILE A 38 3.88 12.23 -3.97
N PHE A 39 4.02 10.91 -4.11
CA PHE A 39 3.09 9.91 -3.56
C PHE A 39 3.74 8.53 -3.57
N ASP A 40 3.60 7.80 -2.47
CA ASP A 40 4.07 6.43 -2.38
C ASP A 40 3.09 5.46 -3.01
N LEU A 41 3.60 4.50 -3.75
CA LEU A 41 2.78 3.55 -4.48
C LEU A 41 2.83 2.19 -3.80
N PHE A 42 1.65 1.64 -3.53
CA PHE A 42 1.50 0.27 -3.09
C PHE A 42 0.70 -0.51 -4.12
N LEU A 43 1.23 -1.66 -4.53
CA LEU A 43 0.56 -2.57 -5.45
C LEU A 43 0.25 -3.88 -4.73
N PHE A 44 -1.01 -4.33 -4.81
CA PHE A 44 -1.51 -5.50 -4.09
C PHE A 44 -1.94 -6.59 -5.05
N ILE A 45 -1.55 -7.81 -4.72
CA ILE A 45 -2.00 -9.04 -5.37
C ILE A 45 -2.28 -10.05 -4.25
N ARG A 46 -3.38 -10.79 -4.34
CA ARG A 46 -3.68 -11.86 -3.38
C ARG A 46 -2.63 -12.97 -3.55
N ALA A 47 -2.02 -13.44 -2.46
CA ALA A 47 -0.91 -14.39 -2.49
C ALA A 47 -1.34 -15.87 -2.51
N ASP A 48 -2.64 -16.14 -2.36
CA ASP A 48 -3.26 -17.47 -2.18
C ASP A 48 -3.82 -18.08 -3.48
N ASP A 49 -3.84 -17.35 -4.60
CA ASP A 49 -4.28 -17.94 -5.88
C ASP A 49 -3.10 -18.72 -6.50
N ASP A 50 -3.27 -20.04 -6.50
CA ASP A 50 -2.41 -21.11 -7.01
C ASP A 50 -2.25 -21.11 -8.55
N PHE A 51 -1.99 -19.92 -9.13
CA PHE A 51 -1.71 -19.66 -10.56
C PHE A 51 -2.71 -20.28 -11.56
N THR A 52 -3.87 -20.73 -11.08
CA THR A 52 -4.82 -21.53 -11.85
C THR A 52 -6.21 -20.88 -11.85
N ASN A 53 -6.30 -19.76 -12.56
CA ASN A 53 -7.54 -19.32 -13.22
C ASN A 53 -8.72 -18.81 -12.36
N THR A 54 -8.47 -18.00 -11.33
CA THR A 54 -9.55 -17.30 -10.59
C THR A 54 -9.22 -15.83 -10.37
N LEU A 55 -9.62 -14.94 -11.30
CA LEU A 55 -9.67 -13.47 -11.11
C LEU A 55 -8.37 -12.77 -10.61
N ALA A 56 -7.23 -13.48 -10.62
CA ALA A 56 -5.96 -13.13 -9.98
C ALA A 56 -5.22 -11.89 -10.54
N ASP A 57 -5.74 -11.26 -11.61
CA ASP A 57 -5.01 -10.24 -12.35
C ASP A 57 -5.30 -8.80 -11.94
N THR A 58 -6.28 -8.53 -11.07
CA THR A 58 -6.61 -7.13 -10.73
C THR A 58 -5.65 -6.61 -9.67
N ARG A 59 -4.43 -6.30 -10.11
CA ARG A 59 -3.46 -5.52 -9.34
C ARG A 59 -4.14 -4.24 -8.85
N ARG A 60 -4.35 -4.16 -7.53
CA ARG A 60 -4.89 -2.94 -6.92
C ARG A 60 -3.74 -1.99 -6.67
N ILE A 61 -3.99 -0.72 -6.91
CA ILE A 61 -3.02 0.35 -6.71
C ILE A 61 -3.56 1.25 -5.62
N PHE A 62 -2.73 1.53 -4.64
CA PHE A 62 -2.99 2.52 -3.60
C PHE A 62 -1.88 3.56 -3.61
N THR A 63 -2.26 4.82 -3.46
CA THR A 63 -1.33 5.94 -3.34
C THR A 63 -1.43 6.51 -1.93
N ALA A 64 -0.29 6.72 -1.29
CA ALA A 64 -0.20 7.28 0.06
C ALA A 64 0.60 8.58 0.08
N ASP A 65 0.34 9.42 1.08
CA ASP A 65 1.24 10.53 1.40
C ASP A 65 2.56 9.95 1.94
N PRO A 66 3.71 10.29 1.34
CA PRO A 66 5.01 9.80 1.82
C PRO A 66 5.28 10.15 3.28
N ALA A 67 4.73 11.26 3.80
CA ALA A 67 4.93 11.65 5.19
C ALA A 67 4.24 10.69 6.18
N ASP A 68 3.11 10.10 5.81
CA ASP A 68 2.41 9.11 6.63
C ASP A 68 3.13 7.76 6.59
N VAL A 69 3.67 7.41 5.43
CA VAL A 69 4.47 6.20 5.23
C VAL A 69 5.79 6.29 6.00
N ASP A 70 6.48 7.43 5.97
CA ASP A 70 7.73 7.68 6.70
C ASP A 70 7.55 7.55 8.22
N GLN A 71 6.39 7.96 8.76
CA GLN A 71 6.13 7.90 10.20
C GLN A 71 5.99 6.48 10.74
N LEU A 72 5.37 5.58 9.97
CA LEU A 72 5.01 4.23 10.41
C LEU A 72 5.88 3.13 9.79
N GLY A 73 6.48 3.40 8.63
CA GLY A 73 7.02 2.43 7.70
C GLY A 73 5.94 1.83 6.79
N PRO A 74 6.29 1.42 5.56
CA PRO A 74 5.32 0.96 4.56
C PRO A 74 4.56 -0.31 4.98
N GLU A 75 5.19 -1.22 5.72
CA GLU A 75 4.56 -2.44 6.21
C GLU A 75 3.44 -2.13 7.22
N LYS A 76 3.73 -1.32 8.24
CA LYS A 76 2.75 -0.98 9.28
C LYS A 76 1.64 -0.07 8.76
N PHE A 77 2.00 0.87 7.88
CA PHE A 77 1.03 1.76 7.24
C PHE A 77 -0.04 0.93 6.51
N ILE A 78 0.39 -0.06 5.74
CA ILE A 78 -0.55 -0.82 4.92
C ILE A 78 -1.35 -1.85 5.72
N GLU A 79 -0.75 -2.45 6.76
CA GLU A 79 -1.47 -3.28 7.73
C GLU A 79 -2.63 -2.50 8.38
N GLY A 80 -2.40 -1.23 8.73
CA GLY A 80 -3.44 -0.36 9.28
C GLY A 80 -4.63 -0.17 8.34
N ILE A 81 -4.37 0.05 7.05
CA ILE A 81 -5.41 0.20 6.03
C ILE A 81 -6.19 -1.10 5.84
N LEU A 82 -5.48 -2.22 5.71
CA LEU A 82 -6.11 -3.53 5.49
C LEU A 82 -7.01 -3.91 6.68
N ASN A 83 -6.55 -3.69 7.90
CA ASN A 83 -7.35 -3.95 9.11
C ASN A 83 -8.60 -3.04 9.18
N ASN A 84 -8.46 -1.76 8.84
CA ASN A 84 -9.60 -0.84 8.81
C ASN A 84 -10.64 -1.23 7.75
N ALA A 85 -10.19 -1.64 6.56
CA ALA A 85 -11.08 -2.10 5.51
C ALA A 85 -11.87 -3.34 5.93
N VAL A 86 -11.22 -4.30 6.59
CA VAL A 86 -11.89 -5.49 7.15
C VAL A 86 -12.95 -5.10 8.17
N ASN A 87 -12.62 -4.20 9.09
CA ASN A 87 -13.55 -3.76 10.13
C ASN A 87 -14.78 -3.04 9.56
N GLN A 88 -14.62 -2.25 8.49
CA GLN A 88 -15.74 -1.60 7.81
C GLN A 88 -16.69 -2.62 7.17
N VAL A 89 -16.15 -3.60 6.44
CA VAL A 89 -16.96 -4.65 5.83
C VAL A 89 -17.71 -5.47 6.87
N LEU A 90 -17.07 -5.79 8.00
CA LEU A 90 -17.72 -6.51 9.11
C LEU A 90 -18.84 -5.68 9.75
N ALA A 91 -18.68 -4.36 9.87
CA ALA A 91 -19.70 -3.48 10.42
C ALA A 91 -20.92 -3.33 9.48
N GLU A 92 -20.74 -3.39 8.17
CA GLU A 92 -21.83 -3.33 7.18
C GLU A 92 -22.60 -4.67 7.05
N ALA A 93 -21.99 -5.78 7.47
CA ALA A 93 -22.58 -7.11 7.39
C ALA A 93 -23.39 -7.53 8.64
N ALA A 94 -23.41 -6.68 9.69
CA ALA A 94 -24.09 -6.90 10.97
C ALA A 94 -25.41 -6.13 11.06
#